data_AF-A0A063BFW9-F1
#
_entry.id   AF-A0A063BFW9-F1
#
_cell.length_a   1.000
_cell.length_b   1.000
_cell.length_c   1.000
_cell.angle_alpha   90.00
_cell.angle_beta   90.00
_cell.angle_gamma   90.00
#
_symmetry.space_group_name_H-M   'P 1'
#
loop_
_entity.id
_entity.type
_entity.pdbx_description
1 polymer ?
#
loop_
_entity_poly.entity_id
_entity_poly.type
_entity_poly.pdbx_seq_one_letter_code
_entity_poly.pdbx_strand_id
1 'polypeptide(L)'
;MAMKKTDLEKNKALKLTHAMKQSASARFGKGSEAAQLDRRAQRKLDQEQGLVPFACKLNAELVEQLKARAATHPEGMTGLLTELLKGAFDQAGA
;
A
#
# COMPACT_ATOMS: atom_id res chain seq x y z
N MET A 1 -0.66 -51.38 -18.92
CA MET A 1 0.16 -52.01 -17.87
C MET A 1 -0.54 -51.81 -16.53
N ALA A 2 -1.17 -52.86 -16.00
CA ALA A 2 -1.94 -52.77 -14.75
C ALA A 2 -0.98 -52.50 -13.57
N MET A 3 -1.14 -51.35 -12.92
CA MET A 3 -0.37 -50.99 -11.72
C MET A 3 -0.62 -52.03 -10.63
N LYS A 4 0.44 -52.70 -10.19
CA LYS A 4 0.37 -53.65 -9.10
C LYS A 4 -0.08 -52.89 -7.85
N LYS A 5 -0.90 -53.51 -6.99
CA LYS A 5 -1.46 -52.86 -5.78
C LYS A 5 -0.38 -52.19 -4.92
N THR A 6 0.84 -52.74 -4.91
CA THR A 6 2.02 -52.20 -4.24
C THR A 6 2.48 -50.85 -4.78
N ASP A 7 2.38 -50.64 -6.09
CA ASP A 7 2.81 -49.38 -6.73
C ASP A 7 1.82 -48.25 -6.47
N LEU A 8 0.55 -48.60 -6.28
CA LEU A 8 -0.51 -47.67 -5.90
C LEU A 8 -0.28 -47.15 -4.47
N GLU A 9 0.08 -48.03 -3.52
CA GLU A 9 0.40 -47.63 -2.16
C GLU A 9 1.68 -46.78 -2.07
N LYS A 10 2.71 -47.09 -2.88
CA LYS A 10 3.91 -46.23 -2.99
C LYS A 10 3.57 -44.83 -3.51
N ASN A 11 2.72 -44.73 -4.53
CA ASN A 11 2.28 -43.43 -5.05
C ASN A 11 1.46 -42.63 -4.02
N LYS A 12 0.65 -43.30 -3.20
CA LYS A 12 -0.08 -42.64 -2.10
C LYS A 12 0.87 -42.09 -1.03
N ALA A 13 1.87 -42.86 -0.62
CA ALA A 13 2.89 -42.41 0.32
C ALA A 13 3.68 -41.20 -0.22
N LEU A 14 4.06 -41.24 -1.50
CA LEU A 14 4.72 -40.11 -2.16
C LEU A 14 3.84 -38.85 -2.19
N LYS A 15 2.53 -38.98 -2.46
CA LYS A 15 1.60 -37.84 -2.42
C LYS A 15 1.46 -37.24 -1.02
N LEU A 16 1.37 -38.06 0.02
CA LEU A 16 1.29 -37.59 1.41
C LEU A 16 2.55 -36.84 1.83
N THR A 17 3.73 -37.36 1.50
CA THR A 17 5.01 -36.69 1.81
C THR A 17 5.18 -35.39 1.04
N HIS A 18 4.75 -35.31 -0.21
CA HIS A 18 4.73 -34.05 -0.96
C HIS A 18 3.75 -33.03 -0.36
N ALA A 19 2.56 -33.45 0.06
CA ALA A 19 1.58 -32.57 0.70
C ALA A 19 2.13 -31.98 2.03
N MET A 20 2.78 -32.81 2.86
CA MET A 20 3.42 -32.36 4.11
C MET A 20 4.60 -31.39 3.86
N LYS A 21 5.36 -31.57 2.79
CA LYS A 21 6.45 -30.62 2.42
C LYS A 21 5.89 -29.29 1.89
N GLN A 22 4.74 -29.30 1.23
CA GLN A 22 4.09 -28.09 0.73
C GLN A 22 3.39 -27.27 1.83
N SER A 23 2.87 -27.91 2.89
CA SER A 23 2.23 -27.20 4.01
C SER A 23 3.21 -26.37 4.87
N ALA A 24 4.51 -26.65 4.78
CA ALA A 24 5.55 -25.87 5.46
C ALA A 24 5.95 -24.60 4.68
N SER A 25 5.53 -24.43 3.42
CA SER A 25 5.75 -23.20 2.67
C SER A 25 4.59 -22.24 2.91
N ALA A 26 4.49 -21.74 4.15
CA ALA A 26 3.81 -20.49 4.41
C ALA A 26 4.63 -19.39 3.74
N ARG A 27 4.32 -19.16 2.46
CA ARG A 27 4.87 -18.09 1.63
C ARG A 27 4.90 -16.80 2.45
N PHE A 28 6.12 -16.31 2.68
CA PHE A 28 6.42 -14.96 3.16
C PHE A 28 5.46 -13.96 2.47
N GLY A 29 4.65 -13.24 3.24
CA GLY A 29 3.77 -12.19 2.69
C GLY A 29 2.41 -12.01 3.35
N LYS A 30 1.93 -12.90 4.24
CA LYS A 30 0.61 -12.76 4.89
C LYS A 30 0.50 -11.67 5.99
N GLY A 31 1.48 -10.77 6.06
CA GLY A 31 1.46 -9.62 6.98
C GLY A 31 0.87 -8.33 6.38
N SER A 32 0.44 -8.35 5.12
CA SER A 32 -0.07 -7.16 4.41
C SER A 32 -1.58 -7.18 4.13
N GLU A 33 -2.34 -8.08 4.76
CA GLU A 33 -3.79 -8.23 4.59
C GLU A 33 -4.64 -7.42 5.58
N ALA A 34 -4.05 -6.54 6.39
CA ALA A 34 -4.79 -5.61 7.23
C ALA A 34 -4.68 -4.17 6.69
N ALA A 35 -5.75 -3.71 6.06
CA ALA A 35 -6.11 -2.30 5.87
C ALA A 35 -5.23 -1.44 4.95
N GLN A 36 -5.05 -1.86 3.70
CA GLN A 36 -4.70 -0.91 2.65
C GLN A 36 -5.76 -0.98 1.55
N LEU A 37 -6.76 -0.11 1.65
CA LEU A 37 -7.56 0.31 0.50
C LEU A 37 -6.62 0.45 -0.70
N ASP A 38 -6.99 -0.27 -1.74
CA ASP A 38 -6.22 -0.53 -2.93
C ASP A 38 -5.46 0.72 -3.39
N ARG A 39 -4.14 0.77 -3.14
CA ARG A 39 -3.27 1.91 -3.51
C ARG A 39 -3.42 2.30 -4.98
N ARG A 40 -3.84 1.36 -5.82
CA ARG A 40 -4.13 1.61 -7.24
C ARG A 40 -5.43 2.40 -7.42
N ALA A 41 -6.47 2.06 -6.68
CA ALA A 41 -7.72 2.81 -6.67
C ALA A 41 -7.50 4.23 -6.13
N GLN A 42 -6.74 4.38 -5.04
CA GLN A 42 -6.39 5.72 -4.51
C GLN A 42 -5.62 6.55 -5.54
N ARG A 43 -4.63 5.98 -6.23
CA ARG A 43 -3.90 6.70 -7.29
C ARG A 43 -4.77 7.08 -8.48
N LYS A 44 -5.78 6.28 -8.83
CA LYS A 44 -6.74 6.62 -9.89
C LYS A 44 -7.60 7.82 -9.47
N LEU A 45 -8.11 7.81 -8.24
CA LEU A 45 -8.86 8.94 -7.71
C LEU A 45 -8.00 10.20 -7.65
N ASP A 46 -6.76 10.08 -7.17
CA ASP A 46 -5.83 11.22 -7.12
C ASP A 46 -5.52 11.75 -8.54
N GLN A 47 -5.34 10.86 -9.53
CA GLN A 47 -5.14 11.26 -10.94
C GLN A 47 -6.39 11.90 -11.56
N GLU A 48 -7.59 11.38 -11.27
CA GLU A 48 -8.86 11.96 -11.70
C GLU A 48 -9.08 13.35 -11.08
N GLN A 49 -8.59 13.56 -9.86
CA GLN A 49 -8.57 14.87 -9.18
C GLN A 49 -7.39 15.76 -9.62
N GLY A 50 -6.54 15.31 -10.55
CA GLY A 50 -5.37 16.05 -11.03
C GLY A 50 -4.23 16.20 -10.01
N LEU A 51 -4.25 15.42 -8.93
CA LEU A 51 -3.28 15.47 -7.85
C LEU A 51 -2.00 14.74 -8.25
N VAL A 52 -0.92 15.50 -8.42
CA VAL A 52 0.41 14.99 -8.78
C VAL A 52 1.24 14.80 -7.50
N PRO A 53 1.91 13.66 -7.31
CA PRO A 53 2.82 13.49 -6.18
C PRO A 53 4.04 14.40 -6.35
N PHE A 54 4.11 15.45 -5.53
CA PHE A 54 5.20 16.44 -5.54
C PHE A 54 6.05 16.28 -4.27
N ALA A 55 7.27 15.75 -4.44
CA ALA A 55 8.18 15.50 -3.32
C ALA A 55 9.15 16.67 -3.13
N CYS A 56 8.88 17.53 -2.13
CA CYS A 56 9.81 18.56 -1.67
C CYS A 56 10.41 18.19 -0.31
N LYS A 57 11.70 18.52 -0.12
CA LYS A 57 12.34 18.44 1.19
C LYS A 57 11.95 19.69 1.99
N LEU A 58 11.28 19.48 3.11
CA LEU A 58 10.92 20.52 4.08
C LEU A 58 11.67 20.29 5.39
N ASN A 59 11.87 21.35 6.17
CA ASN A 59 12.42 21.23 7.52
C ASN A 59 11.44 20.43 8.42
N ALA A 60 11.97 19.58 9.30
CA ALA A 60 11.20 18.75 10.22
C ALA A 60 10.23 19.58 11.08
N GLU A 61 10.68 20.71 11.62
CA GLU A 61 9.85 21.59 12.44
C GLU A 61 8.66 22.17 11.65
N LEU A 62 8.90 22.53 10.38
CA LEU A 62 7.87 23.04 9.49
C LEU A 62 6.84 21.95 9.17
N VAL A 63 7.28 20.70 8.96
CA VAL A 63 6.40 19.56 8.74
C VAL A 63 5.51 19.30 9.96
N GLU A 64 6.05 19.44 11.19
CA GLU A 64 5.26 19.30 12.41
C GLU A 64 4.19 20.39 12.54
N GLN A 65 4.55 21.65 12.25
CA GLN A 65 3.59 22.75 12.24
C GLN A 65 2.49 22.53 11.19
N LEU A 66 2.85 22.09 9.99
CA LEU A 66 1.88 21.76 8.94
C LEU A 66 0.95 20.62 9.38
N LYS A 67 1.48 19.58 10.04
CA LYS A 67 0.66 18.48 10.57
C LYS A 67 -0.31 18.96 11.65
N ALA A 68 0.16 19.78 12.58
CA ALA A 68 -0.68 20.33 13.64
C ALA A 68 -1.83 21.17 13.08
N ARG A 69 -1.56 22.00 12.07
CA ARG A 69 -2.59 22.81 11.39
C ARG A 69 -3.52 21.98 10.49
N ALA A 70 -2.99 20.95 9.83
CA ALA A 70 -3.78 20.06 8.99
C ALA A 70 -4.76 19.23 9.82
N ALA A 71 -4.45 18.94 11.09
CA ALA A 71 -5.34 18.20 11.99
C ALA A 71 -6.68 18.90 12.24
N THR A 72 -6.72 20.23 12.13
CA THR A 72 -7.94 21.04 12.30
C THR A 72 -8.57 21.46 10.98
N HIS A 73 -8.00 21.06 9.84
CA HIS A 73 -8.45 21.50 8.52
C HIS A 73 -9.41 20.49 7.87
N PRO A 74 -10.59 20.90 7.36
CA PRO A 74 -11.60 19.98 6.82
C PRO A 74 -11.13 19.20 5.58
N GLU A 75 -10.25 19.80 4.78
CA GLU A 75 -9.67 19.19 3.57
C GLU A 75 -8.33 18.46 3.86
N GLY A 76 -7.95 18.34 5.13
CA GLY A 76 -6.68 17.73 5.57
C GLY A 76 -5.43 18.47 5.06
N MET A 77 -4.31 17.74 4.97
CA MET A 77 -3.00 18.28 4.60
C MET A 77 -2.96 18.85 3.18
N THR A 78 -3.56 18.16 2.21
CA THR A 78 -3.52 18.56 0.81
C THR A 78 -4.27 19.86 0.56
N GLY A 79 -5.45 20.03 1.17
CA GLY A 79 -6.21 21.28 1.06
C GLY A 79 -5.51 22.46 1.74
N LEU A 80 -4.97 22.25 2.94
CA LEU A 80 -4.18 23.27 3.64
C LEU A 80 -2.98 23.74 2.82
N LEU A 81 -2.24 22.79 2.22
CA LEU A 81 -1.10 23.14 1.35
C LEU A 81 -1.55 23.90 0.11
N THR A 82 -2.71 23.54 -0.47
CA THR A 82 -3.26 24.24 -1.64
C THR A 82 -3.61 25.69 -1.32
N GLU A 83 -4.24 25.95 -0.18
CA GLU A 83 -4.58 27.31 0.26
C GLU A 83 -3.33 28.15 0.54
N LEU A 84 -2.37 27.59 1.30
CA LEU A 84 -1.11 28.27 1.60
C LEU A 84 -0.32 28.61 0.34
N LEU A 85 -0.23 27.68 -0.62
CA LEU A 85 0.49 27.90 -1.88
C LEU A 85 -0.20 28.95 -2.74
N LYS A 86 -1.55 28.91 -2.87
CA LYS A 86 -2.31 29.92 -3.61
C LYS A 86 -2.12 31.32 -3.00
N GLY A 87 -2.29 31.44 -1.68
CA GLY A 87 -2.08 32.70 -0.98
C GLY A 87 -0.64 33.24 -1.13
N ALA A 88 0.35 32.36 -1.11
CA ALA A 88 1.74 32.75 -1.35
C ALA A 88 1.98 33.23 -2.79
N PHE A 89 1.38 32.58 -3.80
CA PHE A 89 1.47 33.05 -5.18
C PHE A 89 0.76 34.39 -5.40
N ASP A 90 -0.39 34.59 -4.77
CA ASP A 90 -1.13 35.85 -4.84
C ASP A 90 -0.36 37.01 -4.18
N GLN A 91 0.35 36.74 -3.08
CA GLN A 91 1.20 37.72 -2.40
C GLN A 91 2.54 37.97 -3.10
N ALA A 92 3.11 36.98 -3.79
CA ALA A 92 4.36 37.13 -4.53
C ALA A 92 4.18 37.84 -5.88
N GLY A 93 2.93 38.00 -6.35
CA GLY A 93 2.58 38.75 -7.55
C GLY A 93 2.20 40.22 -7.31
N ALA A 94 2.24 40.70 -6.06
CA ALA A 94 2.06 42.09 -5.67
C ALA A 94 3.40 42.76 -5.36
#